data_AF-E4LJP9-F1
#
_entry.id   AF-E4LJP9-F1
#
_cell.length_a   1.000
_cell.length_b   1.000
_cell.length_c   1.000
_cell.angle_alpha   90.00
_cell.angle_beta   90.00
_cell.angle_gamma   90.00
#
_symmetry.space_group_name_H-M   'P 1'
#
loop_
_entity.id
_entity.type
_entity.pdbx_description
1 polymer ?
#
loop_
_entity_poly.entity_id
_entity_poly.type
_entity_poly.pdbx_seq_one_letter_code
_entity_poly.pdbx_strand_id
1 'polypeptide(L)'
;MAIEGEKLAALLKHGTSIHIVDADLGIDYYGTLELSEEEQAAGHPAGALTVRLDITPEKFANAPTPGYVFACHLTGAGCVYHFAVRYRSSSPLPDTIWYLDIPESAERIQLRDFVRVPIPMEIAVKLPGDHASLKNYREADLIDISGGGLCFVNDEPVMEGEMLAVRVPDLPHIGTLETEARIRRATPIDTTLGMTYHIGVSFDGVLSNREQERLVQSIYQLQQSYLKKGLKVPQIDHTKKVEYVIKQDVRTIEFVRTSCFTICFYDSRGNAKIPRHA
;
A
#
# COMPACT_ATOMS: atom_id res chain seq x y z
N MET A 1 -5.22 -15.51 12.38
CA MET A 1 -6.35 -16.24 11.75
C MET A 1 -5.83 -16.91 10.49
N ALA A 2 -5.99 -18.23 10.35
CA ALA A 2 -5.55 -18.94 9.16
C ALA A 2 -6.43 -18.62 7.94
N ILE A 3 -5.81 -18.46 6.78
CA ILE A 3 -6.44 -18.32 5.49
C ILE A 3 -6.00 -19.45 4.57
N GLU A 4 -6.92 -19.98 3.78
CA GLU A 4 -6.75 -21.19 2.97
C GLU A 4 -7.52 -21.05 1.65
N GLY A 5 -7.25 -21.96 0.71
CA GLY A 5 -7.98 -22.08 -0.55
C GLY A 5 -7.98 -20.79 -1.38
N GLU A 6 -9.15 -20.42 -1.93
CA GLU A 6 -9.29 -19.24 -2.81
C GLU A 6 -8.80 -17.93 -2.17
N LYS A 7 -8.94 -17.78 -0.84
CA LYS A 7 -8.49 -16.58 -0.13
C LYS A 7 -6.97 -16.47 -0.12
N LEU A 8 -6.27 -17.60 0.01
CA LEU A 8 -4.81 -17.65 -0.07
C LEU A 8 -4.35 -17.47 -1.51
N ALA A 9 -4.98 -18.16 -2.47
CA ALA A 9 -4.69 -18.00 -3.89
C ALA A 9 -4.79 -16.53 -4.34
N ALA A 10 -5.78 -15.78 -3.85
CA ALA A 10 -5.95 -14.36 -4.14
C ALA A 10 -4.80 -13.45 -3.65
N LEU A 11 -3.91 -13.95 -2.78
CA LEU A 11 -2.70 -13.24 -2.31
C LEU A 11 -1.44 -13.63 -3.09
N LEU A 12 -1.41 -14.84 -3.65
CA LEU A 12 -0.28 -15.39 -4.42
C LEU A 12 -0.29 -14.86 -5.86
N LYS A 13 -0.31 -13.53 -5.99
CA LYS A 13 -0.36 -12.84 -7.28
C LYS A 13 1.03 -12.43 -7.75
N HIS A 14 1.16 -12.29 -9.06
CA HIS A 14 2.36 -11.73 -9.66
C HIS A 14 2.70 -10.35 -9.07
N GLY A 15 3.98 -10.15 -8.77
CA GLY A 15 4.50 -8.90 -8.20
C GLY A 15 4.24 -8.72 -6.70
N THR A 16 3.56 -9.65 -6.02
CA THR A 16 3.43 -9.58 -4.55
C THR A 16 4.83 -9.73 -3.93
N SER A 17 5.18 -8.82 -3.01
CA SER A 17 6.45 -8.88 -2.30
C SER A 17 6.43 -10.02 -1.27
N ILE A 18 7.54 -10.74 -1.21
CA ILE A 18 7.79 -11.82 -0.26
C ILE A 18 9.09 -11.58 0.50
N HIS A 19 9.09 -11.97 1.77
CA HIS A 19 10.25 -11.94 2.65
C HIS A 19 10.46 -13.33 3.25
N ILE A 20 11.66 -13.87 3.09
CA ILE A 20 12.06 -15.22 3.49
C ILE A 20 13.12 -15.09 4.58
N VAL A 21 12.89 -15.76 5.72
CA VAL A 21 13.79 -15.70 6.86
C VAL A 21 14.15 -17.08 7.37
N ASP A 22 15.42 -17.24 7.74
CA ASP A 22 15.92 -18.35 8.53
C ASP A 22 17.12 -17.90 9.35
N ALA A 23 17.01 -17.99 10.67
CA ALA A 23 18.05 -17.51 11.58
C ALA A 23 19.28 -18.42 11.59
N ASP A 24 19.10 -19.74 11.39
CA ASP A 24 20.18 -20.73 11.47
C ASP A 24 21.09 -20.65 10.23
N LEU A 25 20.50 -20.38 9.07
CA LEU A 25 21.20 -20.19 7.80
C LEU A 25 21.59 -18.73 7.54
N GLY A 26 21.22 -17.80 8.43
CA GLY A 26 21.46 -16.36 8.24
C GLY A 26 20.77 -15.79 6.99
N ILE A 27 19.62 -16.37 6.63
CA ILE A 27 18.82 -15.97 5.46
C ILE A 27 17.85 -14.87 5.89
N ASP A 28 17.94 -13.75 5.18
CA ASP A 28 17.06 -12.59 5.30
C ASP A 28 16.88 -11.99 3.91
N TYR A 29 16.04 -12.64 3.09
CA TYR A 29 15.94 -12.38 1.65
C TYR A 29 14.60 -11.76 1.29
N TYR A 30 14.66 -10.73 0.46
CA TYR A 30 13.49 -10.09 -0.13
C TYR A 30 13.36 -10.52 -1.59
N GLY A 31 12.13 -10.52 -2.09
CA GLY A 31 11.84 -10.83 -3.48
C GLY A 31 10.40 -10.57 -3.87
N THR A 32 10.05 -11.04 -5.05
CA THR A 32 8.72 -10.89 -5.65
C THR A 32 8.22 -12.21 -6.22
N LEU A 33 6.90 -12.42 -6.16
CA LEU A 33 6.26 -13.57 -6.79
C LEU A 33 6.19 -13.40 -8.31
N GLU A 34 6.61 -14.44 -9.02
CA GLU A 34 6.59 -14.52 -10.49
C GLU A 34 5.56 -15.55 -10.93
N LEU A 35 4.58 -15.14 -11.74
CA LEU A 35 3.60 -16.04 -12.36
C LEU A 35 3.70 -15.88 -13.87
N SER A 36 3.66 -16.99 -14.60
CA SER A 36 3.52 -16.99 -16.05
C SER A 36 2.23 -16.31 -16.50
N GLU A 37 2.13 -15.93 -17.78
CA GLU A 37 0.90 -15.31 -18.32
C GLU A 37 -0.34 -16.19 -18.11
N GLU A 38 -0.19 -17.50 -18.24
CA GLU A 38 -1.25 -18.48 -18.00
C GLU A 38 -1.69 -18.51 -16.53
N GLU A 39 -0.73 -18.51 -15.59
CA GLU A 39 -1.03 -18.48 -14.15
C GLU A 39 -1.64 -17.14 -13.72
N GLN A 40 -1.20 -16.03 -14.33
CA GLN A 40 -1.80 -14.72 -14.10
C GLN A 40 -3.26 -14.68 -14.58
N ALA A 41 -3.55 -15.28 -15.74
CA ALA A 41 -4.91 -15.42 -16.24
C ALA A 41 -5.77 -16.36 -15.36
N ALA A 42 -5.18 -17.44 -14.84
CA ALA A 42 -5.84 -18.35 -13.90
C ALA A 42 -6.03 -17.74 -12.50
N GLY A 43 -5.23 -16.73 -12.15
CA GLY A 43 -5.28 -16.02 -10.88
C GLY A 43 -4.63 -16.77 -9.70
N HIS A 44 -3.85 -17.81 -9.96
CA HIS A 44 -3.11 -18.57 -8.95
C HIS A 44 -1.87 -19.25 -9.55
N PRO A 45 -0.80 -19.50 -8.76
CA PRO A 45 0.35 -20.25 -9.22
C PRO A 45 -0.01 -21.73 -9.45
N ALA A 46 0.76 -22.40 -10.31
CA ALA A 46 0.61 -23.80 -10.63
C ALA A 46 1.95 -24.54 -10.50
N GLY A 47 1.92 -25.74 -9.95
CA GLY A 47 3.13 -26.55 -9.75
C GLY A 47 3.99 -26.09 -8.58
N ALA A 48 4.55 -24.87 -8.62
CA ALA A 48 5.42 -24.30 -7.60
C ALA A 48 5.14 -22.81 -7.37
N LEU A 49 5.48 -22.30 -6.19
CA LEU A 49 5.54 -20.87 -5.93
C LEU A 49 6.90 -20.33 -6.40
N THR A 50 6.90 -19.56 -7.48
CA THR A 50 8.12 -19.00 -8.08
C THR A 50 8.42 -17.63 -7.47
N VAL A 51 9.64 -17.48 -6.94
CA VAL A 51 10.09 -16.27 -6.25
C VAL A 51 11.37 -15.76 -6.89
N ARG A 52 11.35 -14.54 -7.43
CA ARG A 52 12.58 -13.83 -7.84
C ARG A 52 13.16 -13.10 -6.64
N LEU A 53 14.40 -13.39 -6.30
CA LEU A 53 15.08 -12.80 -5.14
C LEU A 53 15.87 -11.56 -5.53
N ASP A 54 15.73 -10.52 -4.71
CA ASP A 54 16.47 -9.25 -4.81
C ASP A 54 17.79 -9.34 -4.04
N ILE A 55 18.63 -10.31 -4.40
CA ILE A 55 19.91 -10.61 -3.74
C ILE A 55 21.06 -10.67 -4.73
N THR A 56 22.29 -10.55 -4.24
CA THR A 56 23.47 -10.68 -5.09
C THR A 56 23.70 -12.12 -5.55
N PRO A 57 24.33 -12.35 -6.71
CA PRO A 57 24.64 -13.68 -7.21
C PRO A 57 25.44 -14.55 -6.22
N GLU A 58 26.32 -13.94 -5.43
CA GLU A 58 27.13 -14.65 -4.43
C GLU A 58 26.28 -15.20 -3.28
N LYS A 59 25.27 -14.43 -2.84
CA LYS A 59 24.30 -14.92 -1.85
C LYS A 59 23.44 -16.03 -2.44
N PHE A 60 22.99 -15.85 -3.68
CA PHE A 60 22.14 -16.82 -4.38
C PHE A 60 22.83 -18.16 -4.64
N ALA A 61 24.14 -18.15 -4.90
CA ALA A 61 24.93 -19.36 -5.18
C ALA A 61 24.90 -20.37 -4.01
N ASN A 62 24.70 -19.90 -2.78
CA ASN A 62 24.60 -20.74 -1.58
C ASN A 62 23.16 -21.18 -1.35
N ALA A 63 22.57 -21.86 -2.33
CA ALA A 63 21.21 -22.34 -2.23
C ALA A 63 21.09 -23.45 -1.15
N PRO A 64 19.98 -23.45 -0.38
CA PRO A 64 19.74 -24.45 0.65
C PRO A 64 19.45 -25.83 0.05
N THR A 65 19.47 -26.88 0.88
CA THR A 65 19.13 -28.24 0.45
C THR A 65 17.64 -28.33 0.08
N PRO A 66 17.28 -28.97 -1.06
CA PRO A 66 15.88 -29.30 -1.37
C PRO A 66 15.17 -29.99 -0.20
N GLY A 67 13.94 -29.55 0.08
CA GLY A 67 13.12 -30.01 1.19
C GLY A 67 13.25 -29.18 2.47
N TYR A 68 14.24 -28.27 2.56
CA TYR A 68 14.36 -27.36 3.69
C TYR A 68 13.14 -26.44 3.79
N VAL A 69 12.61 -26.25 4.99
CA VAL A 69 11.39 -25.46 5.22
C VAL A 69 11.76 -24.06 5.64
N PHE A 70 11.25 -23.06 4.92
CA PHE A 70 11.45 -21.65 5.22
C PHE A 70 10.19 -21.02 5.81
N ALA A 71 10.40 -20.09 6.75
CA ALA A 71 9.36 -19.15 7.15
C ALA A 71 9.32 -17.99 6.14
N CYS A 72 8.12 -17.73 5.62
CA CYS A 72 7.88 -16.73 4.58
C CYS A 72 6.78 -15.76 5.00
N HIS A 73 6.91 -14.53 4.54
CA HIS A 73 5.99 -13.44 4.81
C HIS A 73 5.58 -12.77 3.49
N LEU A 74 4.28 -12.68 3.21
CA LEU A 74 3.74 -11.85 2.13
C LEU A 74 3.14 -10.56 2.69
N THR A 75 3.37 -9.45 2.00
CA THR A 75 2.70 -8.18 2.30
C THR A 75 1.51 -7.99 1.38
N GLY A 76 0.34 -7.68 1.94
CA GLY A 76 -0.87 -7.46 1.15
C GLY A 76 -1.97 -6.73 1.92
N ALA A 77 -2.57 -5.71 1.32
CA ALA A 77 -3.68 -4.93 1.88
C ALA A 77 -3.49 -4.52 3.35
N GLY A 78 -2.26 -4.17 3.75
CA GLY A 78 -1.94 -3.74 5.11
C GLY A 78 -1.85 -4.84 6.17
N CYS A 79 -1.85 -6.10 5.75
CA CYS A 79 -1.55 -7.25 6.59
C CYS A 79 -0.24 -7.90 6.13
N VAL A 80 0.36 -8.67 7.04
CA VAL A 80 1.40 -9.63 6.71
C VAL A 80 0.81 -11.03 6.84
N TYR A 81 1.13 -11.89 5.88
CA TYR A 81 0.68 -13.27 5.86
C TYR A 81 1.89 -14.17 6.02
N HIS A 82 1.91 -14.94 7.09
CA HIS A 82 3.01 -15.83 7.45
C HIS A 82 2.67 -17.27 7.06
N PHE A 83 3.61 -17.98 6.44
CA PHE A 83 3.48 -19.40 6.14
C PHE A 83 4.85 -20.08 6.08
N ALA A 84 4.86 -21.41 6.20
CA ALA A 84 6.04 -22.22 6.04
C ALA A 84 5.94 -23.01 4.73
N VAL A 85 6.98 -22.95 3.89
CA VAL A 85 7.03 -23.66 2.60
C VAL A 85 8.38 -24.34 2.41
N ARG A 86 8.37 -25.49 1.72
CA ARG A 86 9.61 -26.21 1.40
C ARG A 86 10.26 -25.59 0.17
N TYR A 87 11.58 -25.41 0.25
CA TYR A 87 12.41 -25.12 -0.90
C TYR A 87 12.52 -26.34 -1.80
N ARG A 88 12.34 -26.17 -3.12
CA ARG A 88 12.46 -27.25 -4.10
C ARG A 88 13.77 -27.18 -4.87
N SER A 89 14.02 -26.03 -5.47
CA SER A 89 15.16 -25.82 -6.35
C SER A 89 15.34 -24.33 -6.65
N SER A 90 16.40 -23.99 -7.37
CA SER A 90 16.68 -22.65 -7.86
C SER A 90 16.99 -22.66 -9.36
N SER A 91 16.79 -21.52 -10.01
CA SER A 91 17.25 -21.30 -11.38
C SER A 91 18.78 -21.25 -11.44
N PRO A 92 19.39 -21.47 -12.62
CA PRO A 92 20.74 -20.99 -12.85
C PRO A 92 20.81 -19.46 -12.73
N LEU A 93 22.01 -18.95 -12.47
CA LEU A 93 22.30 -17.52 -12.63
C LEU A 93 22.15 -17.12 -14.11
N PRO A 94 21.74 -15.87 -14.40
CA PRO A 94 21.61 -14.73 -13.49
C PRO A 94 20.22 -14.51 -12.89
N ASP A 95 19.24 -15.38 -13.13
CA ASP A 95 17.82 -15.06 -12.89
C ASP A 95 17.40 -14.93 -11.41
N THR A 96 18.21 -15.47 -10.50
CA THR A 96 18.01 -15.48 -9.04
C THR A 96 16.63 -15.95 -8.57
N ILE A 97 16.08 -16.99 -9.20
CA ILE A 97 14.75 -17.53 -8.89
C ILE A 97 14.84 -18.74 -7.96
N TRP A 98 14.00 -18.76 -6.93
CA TRP A 98 13.69 -19.95 -6.13
C TRP A 98 12.31 -20.50 -6.46
N TYR A 99 12.21 -21.83 -6.48
CA TYR A 99 10.97 -22.57 -6.61
C TYR A 99 10.63 -23.19 -5.25
N LEU A 100 9.49 -22.80 -4.70
CA LEU A 100 9.00 -23.26 -3.39
C LEU A 100 7.71 -24.09 -3.56
N ASP A 101 7.34 -24.84 -2.53
CA ASP A 101 5.98 -25.38 -2.43
C ASP A 101 4.95 -24.24 -2.43
N ILE A 102 3.78 -24.48 -3.02
CA ILE A 102 2.63 -23.58 -2.87
C ILE A 102 2.08 -23.77 -1.45
N PRO A 103 1.93 -22.69 -0.65
CA PRO A 103 1.43 -22.83 0.72
C PRO A 103 -0.03 -23.30 0.71
N GLU A 104 -0.37 -24.23 1.61
CA GLU A 104 -1.75 -24.71 1.79
C GLU A 104 -2.58 -23.77 2.68
N SER A 105 -1.91 -23.15 3.65
CA SER A 105 -2.48 -22.17 4.57
C SER A 105 -1.49 -21.05 4.86
N ALA A 106 -2.00 -19.89 5.25
CA ALA A 106 -1.19 -18.80 5.80
C ALA A 106 -1.86 -18.18 7.02
N GLU A 107 -1.08 -17.80 8.02
CA GLU A 107 -1.54 -17.02 9.14
C GLU A 107 -1.58 -15.53 8.77
N ARG A 108 -2.77 -14.94 8.80
CA ARG A 108 -2.93 -13.50 8.67
C ARG A 108 -2.58 -12.80 9.98
N ILE A 109 -1.62 -11.88 9.90
CA ILE A 109 -1.17 -10.99 10.96
C ILE A 109 -1.50 -9.54 10.56
N GLN A 110 -2.38 -8.89 11.32
CA GLN A 110 -2.66 -7.46 11.14
C GLN A 110 -1.66 -6.65 11.96
N LEU A 111 -0.68 -6.03 11.30
CA LEU A 111 0.40 -5.28 11.97
C LEU A 111 0.04 -3.85 12.38
N ARG A 112 -1.22 -3.43 12.18
CA ARG A 112 -1.65 -2.06 12.44
C ARG A 112 -2.62 -2.00 13.60
N ASP A 113 -2.26 -1.20 14.60
CA ASP A 113 -3.10 -0.90 15.75
C ASP A 113 -4.37 -0.13 15.36
N PHE A 114 -4.30 0.63 14.26
CA PHE A 114 -5.40 1.46 13.78
C PHE A 114 -5.73 1.21 12.31
N VAL A 115 -7.03 1.23 12.02
CA VAL A 115 -7.55 1.23 10.64
C VAL A 115 -7.17 2.53 9.95
N ARG A 116 -6.69 2.43 8.71
CA ARG A 116 -6.45 3.57 7.82
C ARG A 116 -7.62 3.74 6.87
N VAL A 117 -8.11 4.95 6.72
CA VAL A 117 -9.16 5.31 5.78
C VAL A 117 -8.57 6.33 4.79
N PRO A 118 -8.60 6.04 3.48
CA PRO A 118 -8.26 7.03 2.48
C PRO A 118 -9.35 8.10 2.46
N ILE A 119 -8.94 9.37 2.52
CA ILE A 119 -9.88 10.48 2.41
C ILE A 119 -9.31 11.48 1.40
N PRO A 120 -9.94 11.63 0.22
CA PRO A 120 -9.52 12.63 -0.75
C PRO A 120 -9.94 14.02 -0.26
N MET A 121 -9.11 14.63 0.59
CA MET A 121 -9.28 15.99 1.11
C MET A 121 -7.94 16.70 1.19
N GLU A 122 -7.97 18.03 1.17
CA GLU A 122 -6.82 18.87 1.44
C GLU A 122 -6.71 19.12 2.95
N ILE A 123 -5.49 19.10 3.45
CA ILE A 123 -5.14 19.42 4.83
C ILE A 123 -4.13 20.55 4.85
N ALA A 124 -4.03 21.26 5.98
CA ALA A 124 -2.95 22.23 6.16
C ALA A 124 -1.82 21.61 6.98
N VAL A 125 -0.59 21.72 6.50
CA VAL A 125 0.61 21.21 7.17
C VAL A 125 1.61 22.32 7.42
N LYS A 126 2.30 22.25 8.55
CA LYS A 126 3.37 23.15 8.95
C LYS A 126 4.66 22.34 9.05
N LEU A 127 5.43 22.30 7.96
CA LEU A 127 6.66 21.52 7.89
C LEU A 127 7.78 22.11 8.78
N PRO A 128 8.76 21.28 9.19
CA PRO A 128 9.99 21.76 9.78
C PRO A 128 10.71 22.73 8.83
N GLY A 129 11.22 23.81 9.42
CA GLY A 129 12.08 24.80 8.78
C GLY A 129 13.46 24.80 9.44
N ASP A 130 14.28 25.77 9.05
CA ASP A 130 15.65 25.87 9.58
C ASP A 130 15.66 26.09 11.10
N HIS A 131 16.68 25.55 11.76
CA HIS A 131 16.92 25.70 13.19
C HIS A 131 15.73 25.31 14.10
N ALA A 132 15.06 24.18 13.80
CA ALA A 132 13.92 23.66 14.55
C ALA A 132 12.72 24.62 14.64
N SER A 133 12.63 25.58 13.71
CA SER A 133 11.42 26.37 13.50
C SER A 133 10.40 25.58 12.66
N LEU A 134 9.14 26.02 12.67
CA LEU A 134 8.11 25.50 11.76
C LEU A 134 7.78 26.56 10.71
N LYS A 135 7.72 26.18 9.43
CA LYS A 135 7.36 27.05 8.27
C LYS A 135 5.92 27.58 8.38
N ASN A 136 5.41 28.36 7.42
CA ASN A 136 3.98 28.68 7.40
C ASN A 136 3.13 27.46 7.04
N TYR A 137 1.85 27.48 7.44
CA TYR A 137 0.89 26.49 6.96
C TYR A 137 0.79 26.55 5.44
N ARG A 138 0.77 25.38 4.82
CA ARG A 138 0.52 25.20 3.40
C ARG A 138 -0.43 24.03 3.20
N GLU A 139 -1.13 24.03 2.09
CA GLU A 139 -2.05 22.96 1.72
C GLU A 139 -1.27 21.72 1.24
N ALA A 140 -1.81 20.54 1.53
CA ALA A 140 -1.30 19.26 1.07
C ALA A 140 -2.45 18.27 0.88
N ASP A 141 -2.33 17.39 -0.11
CA ASP A 141 -3.31 16.34 -0.35
C ASP A 141 -3.15 15.20 0.67
N LEU A 142 -4.23 14.88 1.38
CA LEU A 142 -4.29 13.74 2.27
C LEU A 142 -4.45 12.44 1.47
N ILE A 143 -3.62 11.45 1.79
CA ILE A 143 -3.67 10.11 1.21
C ILE A 143 -4.54 9.21 2.08
N ASP A 144 -4.19 9.11 3.37
CA ASP A 144 -4.94 8.33 4.36
C ASP A 144 -4.77 8.89 5.78
N ILE A 145 -5.71 8.56 6.66
CA ILE A 145 -5.67 8.88 8.08
C ILE A 145 -6.12 7.69 8.93
N SER A 146 -5.58 7.60 10.15
CA SER A 146 -5.90 6.59 11.15
C SER A 146 -5.92 7.21 12.56
N GLY A 147 -6.27 6.41 13.56
CA GLY A 147 -6.13 6.80 14.97
C GLY A 147 -4.68 7.06 15.43
N GLY A 148 -3.68 6.59 14.70
CA GLY A 148 -2.26 6.72 15.08
C GLY A 148 -1.47 7.73 14.25
N GLY A 149 -2.04 8.28 13.17
CA GLY A 149 -1.28 9.10 12.23
C GLY A 149 -1.99 9.29 10.89
N LEU A 150 -1.32 9.99 9.97
CA LEU A 150 -1.80 10.24 8.62
C LEU A 150 -0.67 10.20 7.59
N CYS A 151 -1.04 10.16 6.32
CA CYS A 151 -0.11 10.21 5.19
C CYS A 151 -0.58 11.29 4.20
N PHE A 152 0.33 12.15 3.73
CA PHE A 152 0.02 13.23 2.78
C PHE A 152 1.10 13.38 1.71
N VAL A 153 0.79 14.11 0.63
CA VAL A 153 1.72 14.36 -0.49
C VAL A 153 2.55 15.61 -0.24
N ASN A 154 3.84 15.55 -0.55
CA ASN A 154 4.73 16.69 -0.58
C ASN A 154 5.65 16.64 -1.81
N ASP A 155 5.99 17.80 -2.37
CA ASP A 155 6.91 17.90 -3.51
C ASP A 155 8.38 17.74 -3.09
N GLU A 156 8.69 18.05 -1.83
CA GLU A 156 10.06 18.00 -1.30
C GLU A 156 10.26 16.82 -0.33
N PRO A 157 11.48 16.25 -0.24
CA PRO A 157 11.79 15.32 0.83
C PRO A 157 11.78 16.03 2.19
N VAL A 158 11.45 15.30 3.25
CA VAL A 158 11.53 15.78 4.64
C VAL A 158 12.32 14.78 5.48
N MET A 159 12.96 15.27 6.54
CA MET A 159 13.80 14.42 7.39
C MET A 159 12.92 13.59 8.35
N GLU A 160 13.22 12.29 8.42
CA GLU A 160 12.55 11.40 9.36
C GLU A 160 12.91 11.76 10.81
N GLY A 161 11.95 11.58 11.72
CA GLY A 161 12.11 11.89 13.15
C GLY A 161 11.78 13.33 13.54
N GLU A 162 11.76 14.27 12.60
CA GLU A 162 11.37 15.66 12.85
C GLU A 162 9.87 15.81 13.16
N MET A 163 9.53 16.92 13.82
CA MET A 163 8.15 17.26 14.19
C MET A 163 7.55 18.23 13.16
N LEU A 164 6.27 18.07 12.88
CA LEU A 164 5.46 19.01 12.10
C LEU A 164 4.11 19.23 12.77
N ALA A 165 3.35 20.23 12.31
CA ALA A 165 1.96 20.40 12.72
C ALA A 165 1.01 20.10 11.56
N VAL A 166 -0.15 19.53 11.85
CA VAL A 166 -1.22 19.24 10.88
C VAL A 166 -2.54 19.83 11.34
N ARG A 167 -3.36 20.25 10.37
CA ARG A 167 -4.77 20.61 10.55
C ARG A 167 -5.61 19.82 9.55
N VAL A 168 -6.44 18.93 10.08
CA VAL A 168 -7.37 18.11 9.30
C VAL A 168 -8.79 18.60 9.58
N PRO A 169 -9.46 19.24 8.61
CA PRO A 169 -10.81 19.76 8.80
C PRO A 169 -11.88 18.66 8.72
N ASP A 170 -13.09 19.00 9.12
CA ASP A 170 -14.33 18.25 8.88
C ASP A 170 -14.32 16.77 9.32
N LEU A 171 -13.54 16.44 10.35
CA LEU A 171 -13.58 15.14 11.00
C LEU A 171 -14.84 15.01 11.86
N PRO A 172 -15.61 13.91 11.75
CA PRO A 172 -16.71 13.64 12.67
C PRO A 172 -16.23 13.69 14.13
N HIS A 173 -17.09 14.02 15.10
CA HIS A 173 -16.75 14.06 16.54
C HIS A 173 -15.65 15.04 17.01
N ILE A 174 -14.80 15.57 16.11
CA ILE A 174 -13.69 16.48 16.41
C ILE A 174 -13.92 17.86 15.78
N GLY A 175 -14.48 17.92 14.57
CA GLY A 175 -14.44 19.13 13.75
C GLY A 175 -13.08 19.23 13.07
N THR A 176 -12.21 20.12 13.56
CA THR A 176 -10.85 20.24 13.05
C THR A 176 -9.87 19.60 14.02
N LEU A 177 -9.14 18.57 13.58
CA LEU A 177 -7.99 18.06 14.30
C LEU A 177 -6.81 18.99 14.04
N GLU A 178 -6.32 19.67 15.07
CA GLU A 178 -5.06 20.43 15.04
C GLU A 178 -4.09 19.80 16.04
N THR A 179 -2.97 19.28 15.55
CA THR A 179 -2.01 18.55 16.40
C THR A 179 -0.61 18.53 15.80
N GLU A 180 0.39 18.26 16.64
CA GLU A 180 1.74 17.95 16.18
C GLU A 180 1.85 16.47 15.78
N ALA A 181 2.80 16.16 14.91
CA ALA A 181 3.07 14.79 14.48
C ALA A 181 4.54 14.61 14.18
N ARG A 182 5.04 13.40 14.42
CA ARG A 182 6.41 13.01 14.10
C ARG A 182 6.48 12.38 12.71
N ILE A 183 7.41 12.82 11.88
CA ILE A 183 7.68 12.20 10.59
C ILE A 183 8.26 10.80 10.83
N ARG A 184 7.60 9.77 10.29
CA ARG A 184 8.02 8.37 10.38
C ARG A 184 8.62 7.83 9.10
N ARG A 185 8.22 8.40 7.95
CA ARG A 185 8.73 8.02 6.63
C ARG A 185 8.54 9.14 5.61
N ALA A 186 9.45 9.22 4.65
CA ALA A 186 9.30 10.00 3.42
C ALA A 186 9.56 9.10 2.21
N THR A 187 8.51 8.54 1.62
CA THR A 187 8.64 7.59 0.50
C THR A 187 8.63 8.34 -0.84
N PRO A 188 9.70 8.27 -1.65
CA PRO A 188 9.72 8.87 -2.97
C PRO A 188 8.82 8.11 -3.94
N ILE A 189 8.01 8.83 -4.71
CA ILE A 189 7.08 8.32 -5.70
C ILE A 189 7.37 9.00 -7.05
N ASP A 190 7.80 8.18 -8.01
CA ASP A 190 8.00 8.60 -9.40
C ASP A 190 6.64 8.75 -10.10
N THR A 191 6.27 10.00 -10.40
CA THR A 191 5.05 10.34 -11.14
C THR A 191 5.38 10.89 -12.51
N THR A 192 4.38 10.92 -13.41
CA THR A 192 4.53 11.53 -14.74
C THR A 192 4.90 13.02 -14.70
N LEU A 193 4.63 13.70 -13.58
CA LEU A 193 4.90 15.12 -13.36
C LEU A 193 6.22 15.38 -12.64
N GLY A 194 6.93 14.33 -12.23
CA GLY A 194 8.16 14.40 -11.46
C GLY A 194 8.11 13.59 -10.17
N MET A 195 9.16 13.71 -9.37
CA MET A 195 9.25 13.04 -8.07
C MET A 195 8.37 13.76 -7.05
N THR A 196 7.51 13.02 -6.38
CA THR A 196 6.77 13.49 -5.20
C THR A 196 7.08 12.58 -4.02
N TYR A 197 6.70 12.98 -2.81
CA TYR A 197 6.99 12.25 -1.59
C TYR A 197 5.71 12.00 -0.81
N HIS A 198 5.49 10.75 -0.43
CA HIS A 198 4.44 10.37 0.50
C HIS A 198 4.99 10.44 1.92
N ILE A 199 4.52 11.43 2.68
CA ILE A 199 5.00 11.72 4.02
C ILE A 199 4.07 11.06 5.03
N GLY A 200 4.57 10.03 5.71
CA GLY A 200 3.85 9.35 6.78
C GLY A 200 4.24 9.92 8.13
N VAL A 201 3.23 10.37 8.90
CA VAL A 201 3.43 10.93 10.23
C VAL A 201 2.67 10.12 11.28
N SER A 202 3.12 10.22 12.53
CA SER A 202 2.53 9.56 13.68
C SER A 202 2.21 10.56 14.79
N PHE A 203 1.10 10.31 15.48
CA PHE A 203 0.62 11.07 16.62
C PHE A 203 1.09 10.51 17.98
N ASP A 204 2.02 9.55 17.97
CA ASP A 204 2.47 8.83 19.16
C ASP A 204 2.99 9.79 20.23
N GLY A 205 2.40 9.73 21.42
CA GLY A 205 2.76 10.57 22.55
C GLY A 205 2.36 12.05 22.42
N VAL A 206 1.68 12.44 21.34
CA VAL A 206 1.18 13.81 21.13
C VAL A 206 -0.29 13.93 21.52
N LEU A 207 -1.14 13.01 21.06
CA LEU A 207 -2.56 13.02 21.40
C LEU A 207 -2.80 12.41 22.78
N SER A 208 -3.66 13.04 23.58
CA SER A 208 -4.19 12.39 24.78
C SER A 208 -5.07 11.19 24.41
N ASN A 209 -5.22 10.22 25.33
CA ASN A 209 -6.10 9.05 25.10
C ASN A 209 -7.51 9.45 24.65
N ARG A 210 -8.05 10.54 25.21
CA ARG A 210 -9.39 11.03 24.85
C ARG A 210 -9.46 11.60 23.43
N GLU A 211 -8.42 12.32 23.01
CA GLU A 211 -8.34 12.85 21.65
C GLU A 211 -8.13 11.74 20.63
N GLN A 212 -7.26 10.78 20.96
CA GLN A 212 -7.02 9.61 20.13
C GLN A 212 -8.28 8.75 20.00
N GLU A 213 -9.03 8.52 21.08
CA GLU A 213 -10.29 7.77 21.04
C GLU A 213 -11.33 8.46 20.16
N ARG A 214 -11.48 9.80 20.30
CA ARG A 214 -12.34 10.58 19.40
C ARG A 214 -11.91 10.46 17.95
N LEU A 215 -10.60 10.50 17.68
CA LEU A 215 -10.07 10.32 16.33
C LEU A 215 -10.42 8.94 15.78
N VAL A 216 -10.20 7.88 16.56
CA VAL A 216 -10.57 6.51 16.19
C VAL A 216 -12.06 6.41 15.85
N GLN A 217 -12.94 7.00 16.68
CA GLN A 217 -14.39 7.05 16.42
C GLN A 217 -14.71 7.80 15.12
N SER A 218 -14.03 8.92 14.87
CA SER A 218 -14.15 9.73 13.65
C SER A 218 -13.82 8.91 12.40
N ILE A 219 -12.67 8.22 12.44
CA ILE A 219 -12.19 7.38 11.34
C ILE A 219 -13.12 6.19 11.10
N TYR A 220 -13.60 5.56 12.17
CA TYR A 220 -14.57 4.47 12.04
C TYR A 220 -15.87 4.94 11.39
N GLN A 221 -16.41 6.10 11.78
CA GLN A 221 -17.61 6.65 11.15
C GLN A 221 -17.39 6.95 9.66
N LEU A 222 -16.23 7.51 9.30
CA LEU A 222 -15.87 7.76 7.90
C LEU A 222 -15.80 6.45 7.10
N GLN A 223 -15.15 5.42 7.64
CA GLN A 223 -15.10 4.09 7.03
C GLN A 223 -16.50 3.53 6.77
N GLN A 224 -17.38 3.58 7.76
CA GLN A 224 -18.76 3.11 7.64
C GLN A 224 -19.54 3.89 6.58
N SER A 225 -19.30 5.20 6.45
CA SER A 225 -19.94 6.03 5.43
C SER A 225 -19.57 5.61 4.01
N TYR A 226 -18.32 5.20 3.77
CA TYR A 226 -17.88 4.67 2.46
C TYR A 226 -18.53 3.32 2.16
N LEU A 227 -18.56 2.40 3.12
CA LEU A 227 -19.19 1.10 2.98
C LEU A 227 -20.69 1.22 2.63
N LYS A 228 -21.41 2.13 3.32
CA LYS A 228 -22.83 2.40 3.04
C LYS A 228 -23.09 2.94 1.64
N LYS A 229 -22.15 3.68 1.07
CA LYS A 229 -22.25 4.23 -0.29
C LYS A 229 -21.88 3.22 -1.39
N GLY A 230 -21.60 1.96 -1.03
CA GLY A 230 -21.13 0.93 -1.97
C GLY A 230 -19.73 1.20 -2.52
N LEU A 231 -19.01 2.18 -1.95
CA LEU A 231 -17.64 2.50 -2.33
C LEU A 231 -16.73 1.49 -1.62
N LYS A 232 -16.00 0.67 -2.39
CA LYS A 232 -14.88 -0.09 -1.83
C LYS A 232 -13.90 0.93 -1.25
N VAL A 233 -13.52 0.77 0.02
CA VAL A 233 -12.48 1.61 0.65
C VAL A 233 -11.24 1.51 -0.24
N PRO A 234 -10.80 2.62 -0.88
CA PRO A 234 -9.65 2.60 -1.77
C PRO A 234 -8.45 1.94 -1.08
N GLN A 235 -7.95 0.85 -1.64
CA GLN A 235 -6.68 0.29 -1.21
C GLN A 235 -5.60 1.03 -1.99
N ILE A 236 -5.08 2.12 -1.41
CA ILE A 236 -3.97 2.85 -2.04
C ILE A 236 -2.69 2.08 -1.74
N ASP A 237 -2.19 1.42 -2.78
CA ASP A 237 -0.88 0.78 -2.76
C ASP A 237 0.18 1.85 -3.05
N HIS A 238 0.91 2.24 -2.01
CA HIS A 238 1.86 3.35 -2.03
C HIS A 238 3.20 2.98 -2.68
N THR A 239 3.37 1.74 -3.13
CA THR A 239 4.56 1.28 -3.87
C THR A 239 4.34 1.20 -5.38
N LYS A 240 3.11 1.44 -5.88
CA LYS A 240 2.82 1.44 -7.32
C LYS A 240 2.89 2.85 -7.88
N LYS A 241 3.32 2.99 -9.14
CA LYS A 241 3.19 4.24 -9.90
C LYS A 241 1.73 4.68 -9.87
N VAL A 242 1.43 5.74 -9.14
CA VAL A 242 0.07 6.31 -9.07
C VAL A 242 -0.01 7.39 -10.16
N GLU A 243 -0.77 7.13 -11.22
CA GLU A 243 -1.27 8.20 -12.08
C GLU A 243 -2.29 9.00 -11.28
N TYR A 244 -1.93 10.21 -10.86
CA TYR A 244 -2.90 11.18 -10.35
C TYR A 244 -3.79 11.62 -11.52
N VAL A 245 -5.05 11.17 -11.51
CA VAL A 245 -6.08 11.79 -12.36
C VAL A 245 -6.38 13.16 -11.75
N ILE A 246 -5.79 14.21 -12.34
CA ILE A 246 -6.09 15.60 -11.99
C ILE A 246 -7.60 15.83 -12.16
N LYS A 247 -8.21 16.35 -11.10
CA LYS A 247 -9.60 16.84 -11.05
C LYS A 247 -9.90 17.71 -12.28
N GLN A 248 -10.78 17.27 -13.17
CA GLN A 248 -11.62 18.19 -13.94
C GLN A 248 -13.06 18.05 -13.44
N ASP A 249 -13.55 19.17 -12.93
CA ASP A 249 -14.92 19.51 -12.54
C ASP A 249 -15.69 18.59 -11.59
N VAL A 250 -15.96 19.15 -10.40
CA VAL A 250 -16.85 18.62 -9.38
C VAL A 250 -18.28 18.63 -9.91
N ARG A 251 -18.69 17.54 -10.56
CA ARG A 251 -20.07 17.02 -10.60
C ARG A 251 -20.05 15.69 -11.35
N THR A 252 -20.27 14.61 -10.60
CA THR A 252 -20.30 13.19 -11.04
C THR A 252 -18.96 12.47 -10.86
N ILE A 253 -18.89 11.58 -9.86
CA ILE A 253 -17.77 10.63 -9.69
C ILE A 253 -18.01 9.52 -10.73
N GLU A 254 -17.39 9.62 -11.90
CA GLU A 254 -17.25 8.49 -12.83
C GLU A 254 -15.91 7.80 -12.59
N PHE A 255 -15.97 6.51 -12.22
CA PHE A 255 -14.82 5.64 -12.13
C PHE A 255 -14.43 5.17 -13.54
N VAL A 256 -13.31 5.67 -14.06
CA VAL A 256 -12.69 5.09 -15.26
C VAL A 256 -12.02 3.77 -14.86
N ARG A 257 -12.56 2.65 -15.35
CA ARG A 257 -11.89 1.35 -15.30
C ARG A 257 -10.77 1.35 -16.35
N THR A 258 -9.52 1.29 -15.91
CA THR A 258 -8.39 0.96 -16.77
C THR A 258 -8.33 -0.54 -17.01
N SER A 259 -8.86 -0.98 -18.14
CA SER A 259 -8.31 -2.10 -18.90
C SER A 259 -8.63 -1.89 -20.38
N CYS A 260 -7.59 -1.92 -21.19
CA CYS A 260 -7.56 -1.76 -22.64
C CYS A 260 -8.84 -2.26 -23.36
N PHE A 261 -9.61 -1.38 -24.01
CA PHE A 261 -10.37 -1.59 -25.26
C PHE A 261 -11.19 -0.32 -25.60
N THR A 262 -11.37 -0.07 -26.90
CA THR A 262 -12.07 1.03 -27.58
C THR A 262 -13.15 1.76 -26.77
N ILE A 263 -13.01 3.10 -26.68
CA ILE A 263 -13.94 4.01 -26.00
C ILE A 263 -15.25 4.10 -26.80
N CYS A 264 -16.34 3.56 -26.26
CA CYS A 264 -17.70 3.85 -26.72
C CYS A 264 -18.33 4.89 -25.79
N PHE A 265 -18.63 6.08 -26.29
CA PHE A 265 -19.35 7.11 -25.52
C PHE A 265 -20.84 6.78 -25.49
N TYR A 266 -21.49 6.91 -24.34
CA TYR A 266 -22.94 6.76 -24.21
C TYR A 266 -23.55 8.03 -23.60
N ASP A 267 -24.73 8.44 -24.06
CA ASP A 267 -25.44 9.58 -23.46
C ASP A 267 -26.19 9.20 -22.18
N SER A 268 -26.75 10.19 -21.48
CA SER A 268 -27.53 10.01 -20.23
C SER A 268 -28.81 9.17 -20.38
N ARG A 269 -29.11 8.68 -21.59
CA ARG A 269 -30.19 7.74 -21.90
C ARG A 269 -29.69 6.38 -22.40
N GLY A 270 -28.38 6.15 -22.41
CA GLY A 270 -27.78 4.86 -22.79
C GLY A 270 -27.63 4.62 -24.29
N ASN A 271 -27.59 5.67 -25.12
CA ASN A 271 -27.32 5.53 -26.55
C ASN A 271 -25.86 5.83 -26.92
N ALA A 272 -25.26 4.98 -27.75
CA ALA A 272 -23.86 5.10 -28.17
C ALA A 272 -23.65 6.30 -29.12
N LYS A 273 -22.65 7.15 -28.84
CA LYS A 273 -22.15 8.22 -29.70
C LYS A 273 -20.77 7.87 -30.24
N ILE A 274 -20.62 7.95 -31.56
CA ILE A 274 -19.34 7.81 -32.26
C ILE A 274 -18.71 9.20 -32.39
N PRO A 275 -17.46 9.45 -31.92
CA PRO A 275 -16.82 10.75 -32.07
C PRO A 275 -16.40 10.98 -33.53
N ARG A 276 -16.67 12.17 -34.08
CA ARG A 276 -15.98 12.65 -35.28
C ARG A 276 -14.74 13.43 -34.84
N HIS A 277 -13.58 13.00 -35.33
CA HIS A 277 -12.30 13.66 -35.11
C HIS A 277 -12.26 15.06 -35.75
N ALA A 278 -11.72 16.03 -35.01
CA ALA A 278 -11.13 17.27 -35.51
C ALA A 278 -9.83 17.51 -34.75
#